data_AF-A0A7K3H6G8-F1
#
_entry.id   AF-A0A7K3H6G8-F1
#
_cell.length_a   1.000
_cell.length_b   1.000
_cell.length_c   1.000
_cell.angle_alpha   90.00
_cell.angle_beta   90.00
_cell.angle_gamma   90.00
#
_symmetry.space_group_name_H-M   'P 1'
#
loop_
_entity.id
_entity.type
_entity.pdbx_description
1 polymer ?
#
loop_
_entity_poly.entity_id
_entity_poly.type
_entity_poly.pdbx_seq_one_letter_code
_entity_poly.pdbx_strand_id
1 'polypeptide(L)'
;MRSRQYGPDLTPPWKKTRPAPEVAAEPGLVVEEAATGFCGAVIRCEKTAQGPVVTLEDRFGKHRVFPMEPRGFLLEGRTVTLVRPASAAPAA
;
A
#
# COMPACT_ATOMS: atom_id res chain seq x y z
N MET A 1 20.62 -37.55 -10.97
CA MET A 1 20.67 -36.96 -9.62
C MET A 1 19.37 -36.20 -9.39
N ARG A 2 18.48 -36.73 -8.52
CA ARG A 2 17.21 -36.07 -8.17
C ARG A 2 17.49 -35.00 -7.12
N SER A 3 17.19 -33.74 -7.44
CA SER A 3 17.21 -32.64 -6.48
C SER A 3 16.25 -32.95 -5.33
N ARG A 4 16.76 -32.92 -4.10
CA ARG A 4 15.93 -32.98 -2.89
C ARG A 4 15.07 -31.71 -2.89
N GLN A 5 13.77 -31.87 -3.12
CA GLN A 5 12.81 -30.83 -2.84
C GLN A 5 12.91 -30.51 -1.36
N TYR A 6 13.40 -29.32 -1.03
CA TYR A 6 13.35 -28.82 0.35
C TYR A 6 11.88 -28.69 0.75
N GLY A 7 11.58 -29.20 1.95
CA GLY A 7 10.24 -29.49 2.46
C GLY A 7 9.31 -28.28 2.64
N PRO A 8 8.05 -28.54 3.06
CA PRO A 8 7.03 -27.51 3.20
C PRO A 8 7.47 -26.44 4.21
N ASP A 9 7.06 -25.19 3.95
CA ASP A 9 7.30 -24.03 4.81
C ASP A 9 7.15 -24.40 6.30
N LEU A 10 8.29 -24.39 7.02
CA LEU A 10 8.43 -24.80 8.42
C LEU A 10 8.01 -23.69 9.40
N THR A 11 7.45 -22.58 8.90
CA THR A 11 7.00 -21.49 9.76
C THR A 11 5.84 -21.98 10.64
N PRO A 12 6.01 -21.99 11.98
CA PRO A 12 4.94 -22.39 12.89
C PRO A 12 3.71 -21.49 12.68
N PRO A 13 2.48 -22.02 12.71
CA PRO A 13 1.27 -21.26 12.42
C PRO A 13 1.10 -20.04 13.33
N TRP A 14 1.57 -20.10 14.57
CA TRP A 14 1.55 -18.97 15.52
C TRP A 14 2.58 -17.86 15.21
N LYS A 15 3.55 -18.10 14.32
CA LYS A 15 4.48 -17.09 13.79
C LYS A 15 4.03 -16.49 12.46
N LYS A 16 2.92 -16.94 11.88
CA LYS A 16 2.44 -16.42 10.60
C LYS A 16 1.82 -15.03 10.80
N THR A 17 2.54 -13.99 10.41
CA THR A 17 2.01 -12.63 10.39
C THR A 17 0.90 -12.52 9.36
N ARG A 18 -0.30 -12.15 9.79
CA ARG A 18 -1.41 -11.90 8.87
C ARG A 18 -1.10 -10.66 8.01
N PRO A 19 -1.35 -10.68 6.70
CA PRO A 19 -1.27 -9.49 5.86
C PRO A 19 -2.15 -8.37 6.42
N ALA A 20 -1.69 -7.11 6.28
CA ALA A 20 -2.57 -5.98 6.56
C ALA A 20 -3.73 -5.96 5.55
N PRO A 21 -4.91 -5.44 5.94
CA PRO A 21 -5.99 -5.22 4.99
C PRO A 21 -5.52 -4.38 3.80
N GLU A 22 -5.91 -4.81 2.61
CA GLU A 22 -5.68 -4.04 1.39
C GLU A 22 -6.80 -3.02 1.20
N VAL A 23 -6.42 -1.80 0.83
CA VAL A 23 -7.34 -0.70 0.56
C VAL A 23 -6.98 -0.09 -0.78
N ALA A 24 -7.97 0.07 -1.65
CA ALA A 24 -7.80 0.77 -2.92
C ALA A 24 -7.45 2.24 -2.65
N ALA A 25 -6.37 2.74 -3.26
CA ALA A 25 -5.99 4.14 -3.20
C ALA A 25 -6.90 4.98 -4.12
N GLU A 26 -8.17 5.09 -3.75
CA GLU A 26 -9.17 5.90 -4.45
C GLU A 26 -8.87 7.39 -4.25
N PRO A 27 -9.09 8.25 -5.27
CA PRO A 27 -8.95 9.68 -5.13
C PRO A 27 -9.77 10.23 -3.95
N GLY A 28 -9.17 11.10 -3.15
CA GLY A 28 -9.79 11.67 -1.95
C GLY A 28 -9.67 10.81 -0.69
N LEU A 29 -9.23 9.55 -0.79
CA LEU A 29 -8.95 8.73 0.40
C LEU A 29 -7.85 9.39 1.23
N VAL A 30 -8.13 9.67 2.51
CA VAL A 30 -7.15 10.24 3.43
C VAL A 30 -6.41 9.13 4.16
N VAL A 31 -5.09 9.18 4.09
CA VAL A 31 -4.20 8.21 4.76
C VAL A 31 -2.99 8.91 5.33
N GLU A 32 -2.34 8.25 6.27
CA GLU A 32 -1.04 8.63 6.81
C GLU A 32 0.02 7.64 6.33
N GLU A 33 1.17 8.13 5.86
CA GLU A 33 2.32 7.26 5.56
C GLU A 33 3.08 6.93 6.85
N ALA A 34 3.30 5.64 7.10
CA ALA A 34 3.66 5.12 8.41
C ALA A 34 5.08 5.47 8.88
N ALA A 35 6.05 5.67 7.96
CA ALA A 35 7.42 5.98 8.33
C ALA A 35 7.64 7.47 8.60
N THR A 36 6.95 8.36 7.88
CA THR A 36 7.16 9.81 7.97
C THR A 36 6.02 10.57 8.66
N GLY A 37 4.88 9.92 8.92
CA GLY A 37 3.70 10.54 9.54
C GLY A 37 2.99 11.55 8.64
N PHE A 38 3.22 11.50 7.33
CA PHE A 38 2.60 12.45 6.40
C PHE A 38 1.16 12.05 6.13
N CYS A 39 0.23 12.91 6.54
CA CYS A 39 -1.20 12.72 6.34
C CYS A 39 -1.70 13.55 5.14
N GLY A 40 -2.40 12.91 4.22
CA GLY A 40 -2.95 13.57 3.05
C GLY A 40 -3.95 12.72 2.28
N ALA A 41 -4.67 13.38 1.36
CA ALA A 41 -5.62 12.75 0.45
C ALA A 41 -4.89 12.19 -0.78
N VAL A 42 -5.29 11.00 -1.23
CA VAL A 42 -4.83 10.44 -2.49
C VAL A 42 -5.29 11.33 -3.65
N ILE A 43 -4.34 11.83 -4.44
CA ILE A 43 -4.64 12.61 -5.64
C ILE A 43 -4.19 11.91 -6.92
N ARG A 44 -3.28 10.93 -6.82
CA ARG A 44 -2.75 10.21 -7.98
C ARG A 44 -2.17 8.85 -7.57
N CYS A 45 -2.35 7.85 -8.42
CA CYS A 45 -1.63 6.56 -8.33
C CYS A 45 -0.94 6.27 -9.65
N GLU A 46 0.32 5.85 -9.59
CA GLU A 46 1.16 5.63 -10.77
C GLU A 46 1.90 4.30 -10.70
N LYS A 47 2.30 3.77 -11.86
CA LYS A 47 3.29 2.70 -11.96
C LYS A 47 4.63 3.32 -12.28
N THR A 48 5.65 3.06 -11.48
CA THR A 48 7.04 3.35 -11.81
C THR A 48 7.79 2.06 -12.13
N ALA A 49 9.06 2.16 -12.51
CA ALA A 49 9.91 0.99 -12.70
C ALA A 49 10.17 0.23 -11.39
N GLN A 50 10.13 0.93 -10.25
CA GLN A 50 10.39 0.39 -8.92
C GLN A 50 9.13 -0.17 -8.24
N GLY A 51 7.94 0.21 -8.72
CA GLY A 51 6.68 -0.29 -8.17
C GLY A 51 5.54 0.73 -8.27
N PRO A 52 4.37 0.42 -7.71
CA PRO A 52 3.29 1.38 -7.58
C PRO A 52 3.64 2.48 -6.57
N VAL A 53 3.28 3.72 -6.89
CA VAL A 53 3.42 4.89 -6.00
C VAL A 53 2.10 5.64 -5.91
N VAL A 54 1.91 6.33 -4.79
CA VAL A 54 0.76 7.20 -4.53
C VAL A 54 1.25 8.62 -4.23
N THR A 55 0.57 9.61 -4.80
CA THR A 55 0.77 11.02 -4.45
C THR A 55 -0.31 11.44 -3.47
N LEU A 56 0.12 11.96 -2.32
CA LEU A 56 -0.74 12.50 -1.28
C LEU A 56 -0.65 14.03 -1.25
N GLU A 57 -1.79 14.69 -1.07
CA GLU A 57 -1.91 16.12 -0.81
C GLU A 57 -2.34 16.37 0.65
N ASP A 58 -1.57 17.17 1.40
CA ASP A 58 -1.99 17.59 2.74
C ASP A 58 -2.95 18.79 2.74
N ARG A 59 -3.48 19.15 3.90
CA ARG A 59 -4.43 20.28 4.07
C ARG A 59 -3.87 21.66 3.70
N PHE A 60 -2.56 21.78 3.51
CA PHE A 60 -1.90 23.03 3.10
C PHE A 60 -1.53 23.00 1.61
N GLY A 61 -1.95 21.97 0.87
CA GLY A 61 -1.67 21.80 -0.55
C GLY A 61 -0.29 21.23 -0.86
N LYS A 62 0.44 20.70 0.13
CA LYS A 62 1.75 20.10 -0.12
C LYS A 62 1.59 18.70 -0.70
N HIS A 63 2.34 18.40 -1.77
CA HIS A 63 2.32 17.10 -2.42
C HIS A 63 3.57 16.29 -2.10
N ARG A 64 3.39 15.00 -1.81
CA ARG A 64 4.48 14.04 -1.64
C ARG A 64 4.13 12.70 -2.27
N VAL A 65 5.13 12.05 -2.85
CA VAL A 65 5.02 10.74 -3.48
C VAL A 65 5.58 9.68 -2.54
N PHE A 66 4.85 8.58 -2.38
CA PHE A 66 5.24 7.47 -1.51
C PHE A 66 5.10 6.13 -2.25
N PRO A 67 6.00 5.17 -2.04
CA PRO A 67 5.84 3.82 -2.56
C PRO A 67 4.67 3.13 -1.85
N MET A 68 3.87 2.37 -2.60
CA MET A 68 2.74 1.62 -2.07
C MET A 68 3.21 0.28 -1.49
N GLU A 69 4.08 0.35 -0.48
CA GLU A 69 4.65 -0.83 0.16
C GLU A 69 3.64 -1.53 1.08
N PRO A 70 3.75 -2.86 1.26
CA PRO A 70 2.92 -3.58 2.22
C PRO A 70 3.03 -2.96 3.61
N ARG A 71 1.87 -2.69 4.24
CA ARG A 71 1.78 -2.08 5.58
C ARG A 71 2.34 -0.65 5.68
N GLY A 72 2.56 0.03 4.55
CA GLY A 72 3.19 1.36 4.51
C GLY A 72 2.28 2.51 4.95
N PHE A 73 0.99 2.29 5.20
CA PHE A 73 0.03 3.36 5.45
C PHE A 73 -0.87 3.06 6.64
N LEU A 74 -1.45 4.12 7.21
CA LEU A 74 -2.51 4.08 8.20
C LEU A 74 -3.78 4.69 7.61
N LEU A 75 -4.90 3.98 7.77
CA LEU A 75 -6.24 4.49 7.51
C LEU A 75 -6.99 4.53 8.84
N GLU A 76 -7.40 5.72 9.28
CA GLU A 76 -7.99 5.92 10.62
C GLU A 76 -7.11 5.33 11.73
N GLY A 77 -5.78 5.55 11.65
CA GLY A 77 -4.80 5.02 12.58
C GLY A 77 -4.52 3.51 12.49
N ARG A 78 -5.17 2.79 11.56
CA ARG A 78 -4.99 1.34 11.39
C ARG A 78 -4.09 1.02 10.21
N THR A 79 -3.11 0.15 10.41
CA THR A 79 -2.19 -0.28 9.36
C THR A 79 -2.91 -0.95 8.20
N VAL A 80 -2.67 -0.44 7.00
CA VAL A 80 -3.21 -0.95 5.72
C VAL A 80 -2.09 -1.05 4.68
N THR A 81 -2.34 -1.86 3.66
CA THR A 81 -1.56 -1.83 2.41
C THR A 81 -2.40 -1.13 1.36
N LEU A 82 -1.87 -0.07 0.74
CA LEU A 82 -2.56 0.55 -0.38
C LEU A 82 -2.33 -0.27 -1.65
N VAL A 83 -3.40 -0.51 -2.40
CA VAL A 83 -3.37 -1.14 -3.72
C VAL A 83 -3.89 -0.18 -4.75
N ARG A 84 -3.49 -0.37 -6.02
CA ARG A 84 -3.99 0.49 -7.10
C ARG A 84 -5.52 0.37 -7.16
N PRO A 85 -6.26 1.48 -7.30
CA PRO A 85 -7.70 1.42 -7.51
C PRO A 85 -8.00 0.53 -8.73
N ALA A 86 -9.00 -0.35 -8.58
CA ALA A 86 -9.50 -1.11 -9.71
C ALA A 86 -10.05 -0.08 -10.72
N SER A 87 -9.60 -0.13 -11.98
CA SER A 87 -9.89 0.91 -12.99
C SER A 87 -11.30 1.47 -12.85
N ALA A 88 -11.41 2.69 -12.34
CA ALA A 88 -12.57 3.51 -12.63
C ALA A 88 -12.57 3.67 -14.15
N ALA A 89 -13.57 3.11 -14.82
CA ALA A 89 -13.83 3.43 -16.21
C ALA A 89 -13.84 4.97 -16.32
N PRO A 90 -13.20 5.56 -17.35
CA PRO A 90 -13.20 7.01 -17.48
C PRO A 90 -14.65 7.50 -17.47
N ALA A 91 -14.96 8.43 -16.56
CA ALA A 91 -16.23 9.14 -16.63
C ALA A 91 -16.28 9.85 -17.99
N ALA A 92 -17.29 9.51 -18.78
CA ALA A 92 -17.53 10.02 -20.12
C ALA A 92 -17.98 11.49 -20.09
#